data_AF-A0A961FXE7-F1
#
_entry.id   AF-A0A961FXE7-F1
#
_cell.length_a   1.000
_cell.length_b   1.000
_cell.length_c   1.000
_cell.angle_alpha   90.00
_cell.angle_beta   90.00
_cell.angle_gamma   90.00
#
_symmetry.space_group_name_H-M   'P 1'
#
loop_
_entity.id
_entity.type
_entity.pdbx_description
1 polymer ?
#
loop_
_entity_poly.entity_id
_entity_poly.type
_entity_poly.pdbx_seq_one_letter_code
_entity_poly.pdbx_strand_id
1 'polypeptide(L)'
;MSESMKVAWSDALSTGNRAIDNQHKYLVDIINDLAEAIETRQTGQSLKKIVNLLQYYTEWHFCKEEDCMDRLKCPAALKNKDAHAQFIQTFLAFRRELESGGDSHEIATRMYKTLVSWLVQHIQGIDSQLAYVSGEGGLPAAAAAAATHTAPGAEAAPAPEPAPEPVPEAEPAPAPTPEPAPAPPEAKPAPEPEKKWWRFGR
;
A
#
# COMPACT_ATOMS: atom_id res chain seq x y z
N MET A 1 5.11 17.04 33.81
CA MET A 1 3.99 16.42 33.09
C MET A 1 4.43 16.33 31.64
N SER A 2 4.60 15.14 31.09
CA SER A 2 4.91 14.98 29.67
C SER A 2 3.70 15.41 28.86
N GLU A 3 3.90 16.35 27.95
CA GLU A 3 2.90 16.76 26.98
C GLU A 3 2.61 15.58 26.04
N SER A 4 1.34 15.27 25.81
CA SER A 4 0.93 14.10 25.01
C SER A 4 1.26 14.33 23.53
N MET A 5 1.79 13.31 22.87
CA MET A 5 2.07 13.31 21.43
C MET A 5 0.79 13.22 20.57
N LYS A 6 -0.41 13.41 21.11
CA LYS A 6 -1.64 13.30 20.32
C LYS A 6 -1.93 14.58 19.54
N VAL A 7 -2.27 14.43 18.27
CA VAL A 7 -2.77 15.50 17.40
C VAL A 7 -4.26 15.66 17.62
N ALA A 8 -4.68 16.89 17.92
CA ALA A 8 -6.08 17.25 18.01
C ALA A 8 -6.59 17.79 16.67
N TRP A 9 -7.77 17.35 16.24
CA TRP A 9 -8.46 17.96 15.12
C TRP A 9 -8.78 19.43 15.42
N SER A 10 -8.66 20.30 14.40
CA SER A 10 -9.09 21.69 14.49
C SER A 10 -9.68 22.15 13.15
N ASP A 11 -10.44 23.24 13.16
CA ASP A 11 -11.02 23.80 11.94
C ASP A 11 -9.96 24.27 10.93
N ALA A 12 -8.73 24.48 11.37
CA ALA A 12 -7.59 24.76 10.50
C ALA A 12 -7.18 23.57 9.61
N LEU A 13 -7.73 22.37 9.85
CA LEU A 13 -7.56 21.18 9.01
C LEU A 13 -8.81 20.88 8.18
N SER A 14 -9.79 21.79 8.16
CA SER A 14 -10.98 21.66 7.33
C SER A 14 -10.69 22.00 5.87
N THR A 15 -11.19 21.16 4.97
CA THR A 15 -11.12 21.32 3.52
C THR A 15 -12.39 21.95 2.94
N GLY A 16 -13.41 22.18 3.77
CA GLY A 16 -14.75 22.53 3.30
C GLY A 16 -15.52 21.37 2.67
N ASN A 17 -14.89 20.20 2.51
CA ASN A 17 -15.54 18.98 2.06
C ASN A 17 -15.68 18.00 3.23
N ARG A 18 -16.90 17.90 3.77
CA ARG A 18 -17.19 17.07 4.95
C ARG A 18 -16.78 15.60 4.78
N ALA A 19 -16.84 15.06 3.57
CA ALA A 19 -16.45 13.67 3.33
C ALA A 19 -14.92 13.50 3.48
N ILE A 20 -14.14 14.43 2.94
CA ILE A 20 -12.67 14.45 3.07
C ILE A 20 -12.26 14.77 4.51
N ASP A 21 -12.90 15.73 5.18
CA ASP A 21 -12.60 16.06 6.58
C ASP A 21 -12.79 14.87 7.52
N ASN A 22 -13.83 14.06 7.29
CA ASN A 22 -14.04 12.84 8.07
C ASN A 22 -12.95 11.80 7.80
N GLN A 23 -12.41 11.74 6.58
CA GLN A 23 -11.29 10.87 6.27
C GLN A 23 -10.01 11.33 6.97
N HIS A 24 -9.73 12.65 6.96
CA HIS A 24 -8.60 13.23 7.67
C HIS A 24 -8.68 13.00 9.19
N LYS A 25 -9.86 13.14 9.79
CA LYS A 25 -10.05 12.81 11.22
C LYS A 25 -9.66 11.38 11.54
N TYR A 26 -10.07 10.43 10.71
CA TYR A 26 -9.68 9.03 10.90
C TYR A 26 -8.18 8.79 10.66
N LEU A 27 -7.54 9.48 9.71
CA LEU A 27 -6.08 9.46 9.58
C LEU A 27 -5.39 9.97 10.86
N VAL A 28 -5.90 11.07 11.44
CA VAL A 28 -5.42 11.62 12.71
C VAL A 28 -5.59 10.62 13.85
N ASP A 29 -6.70 9.88 13.89
CA ASP A 29 -6.92 8.82 14.89
C ASP A 29 -5.87 7.70 14.76
N ILE A 30 -5.57 7.22 13.55
CA ILE A 30 -4.53 6.20 13.34
C ILE A 30 -3.14 6.74 13.71
N ILE A 31 -2.85 8.02 13.41
CA ILE A 31 -1.60 8.67 13.81
C ILE A 31 -1.51 8.78 15.34
N ASN A 32 -2.63 9.01 16.02
CA ASN A 32 -2.70 9.01 17.47
C ASN A 32 -2.50 7.62 18.09
N ASP A 33 -2.95 6.55 17.41
CA ASP A 33 -2.62 5.18 17.80
C ASP A 33 -1.11 4.91 17.69
N LEU A 34 -0.46 5.43 16.63
CA LEU A 34 1.00 5.35 16.50
C LEU A 34 1.70 6.13 17.62
N ALA A 35 1.22 7.32 17.95
CA ALA A 35 1.75 8.12 19.08
C ALA A 35 1.66 7.34 20.40
N GLU A 36 0.51 6.73 20.68
CA GLU A 36 0.31 5.93 21.88
C GLU A 36 1.23 4.70 21.90
N ALA A 37 1.40 4.02 20.76
CA ALA A 37 2.35 2.92 20.64
C ALA A 37 3.79 3.33 20.92
N ILE A 38 4.19 4.54 20.48
CA ILE A 38 5.51 5.12 20.79
C ILE A 38 5.64 5.39 22.28
N GLU A 39 4.69 6.14 22.88
CA GLU A 39 4.69 6.52 24.30
C GLU A 39 4.73 5.29 25.22
N THR A 40 4.00 4.23 24.84
CA THR A 40 3.91 2.98 25.59
C THR A 40 4.97 1.94 25.21
N ARG A 41 5.94 2.30 24.35
CA ARG A 41 7.05 1.43 23.90
C ARG A 41 6.56 0.10 23.28
N GLN A 42 5.44 0.13 22.58
CA GLN A 42 4.94 -1.02 21.84
C GLN A 42 5.85 -1.35 20.64
N THR A 43 6.09 -2.63 20.41
CA THR A 43 6.98 -3.14 19.35
C THR A 43 6.41 -4.40 18.69
N GLY A 44 7.08 -4.89 17.65
CA GLY A 44 6.69 -6.14 16.99
C GLY A 44 5.30 -6.06 16.36
N GLN A 45 4.43 -7.01 16.69
CA GLN A 45 3.16 -7.15 15.98
C GLN A 45 2.14 -6.03 16.26
N SER A 46 2.15 -5.39 17.43
CA SER A 46 1.22 -4.28 17.69
C SER A 46 1.58 -3.06 16.82
N LEU A 47 2.85 -2.66 16.82
CA LEU A 47 3.36 -1.59 15.96
C LEU A 47 3.12 -1.91 14.46
N LYS A 48 3.39 -3.15 14.04
CA LYS A 48 3.18 -3.58 12.65
C LYS A 48 1.73 -3.44 12.21
N LYS A 49 0.76 -3.77 13.07
CA LYS A 49 -0.67 -3.60 12.76
C LYS A 49 -1.04 -2.14 12.50
N ILE A 50 -0.53 -1.23 13.34
CA ILE A 50 -0.78 0.21 13.20
C ILE A 50 -0.17 0.73 11.90
N VAL A 51 1.09 0.39 11.62
CA VAL A 51 1.78 0.81 10.38
C VAL A 51 1.07 0.28 9.14
N ASN A 52 0.59 -0.97 9.16
CA ASN A 52 -0.17 -1.54 8.04
C ASN A 52 -1.52 -0.84 7.84
N LEU A 53 -2.25 -0.56 8.94
CA LEU A 53 -3.52 0.16 8.87
C LEU A 53 -3.32 1.56 8.32
N LEU A 54 -2.27 2.24 8.79
CA LEU A 54 -1.92 3.58 8.35
C LEU A 54 -1.62 3.62 6.85
N GLN A 55 -0.83 2.68 6.33
CA GLN A 55 -0.57 2.59 4.90
C GLN A 55 -1.87 2.39 4.10
N TYR A 56 -2.63 1.35 4.46
CA TYR A 56 -3.86 0.99 3.75
C TYR A 56 -4.81 2.17 3.69
N TYR A 57 -5.02 2.83 4.83
CA TYR A 57 -5.96 3.95 4.91
C TYR A 57 -5.43 5.20 4.19
N THR A 58 -4.12 5.45 4.22
CA THR A 58 -3.48 6.56 3.47
C THR A 58 -3.67 6.38 1.97
N GLU A 59 -3.34 5.21 1.42
CA GLU A 59 -3.51 4.91 0.00
C GLU A 59 -4.98 4.99 -0.44
N TRP A 60 -5.89 4.46 0.38
CA TRP A 60 -7.32 4.55 0.10
C TRP A 60 -7.82 6.00 0.13
N HIS A 61 -7.42 6.79 1.14
CA HIS A 61 -7.80 8.19 1.28
C HIS A 61 -7.29 9.01 0.09
N PHE A 62 -6.02 8.87 -0.29
CA PHE A 62 -5.44 9.55 -1.44
C PHE A 62 -6.22 9.26 -2.72
N CYS A 63 -6.58 7.99 -2.97
CA CYS A 63 -7.41 7.65 -4.11
C CYS A 63 -8.78 8.37 -4.09
N LYS A 64 -9.43 8.45 -2.92
CA LYS A 64 -10.74 9.14 -2.80
C LYS A 64 -10.64 10.64 -2.99
N GLU A 65 -9.58 11.24 -2.48
CA GLU A 65 -9.36 12.66 -2.61
C GLU A 65 -8.98 13.05 -4.04
N GLU A 66 -8.10 12.28 -4.69
CA GLU A 66 -7.73 12.48 -6.08
C GLU A 66 -8.96 12.39 -7.01
N ASP A 67 -9.79 11.36 -6.82
CA ASP A 67 -11.08 11.23 -7.53
C ASP A 67 -11.99 12.45 -7.29
N CYS A 68 -12.01 12.97 -6.06
CA CYS A 68 -12.81 14.13 -5.70
C CYS A 68 -12.30 15.40 -6.40
N MET A 69 -11.00 15.67 -6.30
CA MET A 69 -10.35 16.83 -6.91
C MET A 69 -10.47 16.81 -8.43
N ASP A 70 -10.31 15.65 -9.08
CA ASP A 70 -10.48 15.49 -10.53
C ASP A 70 -11.91 15.82 -10.95
N ARG A 71 -12.91 15.26 -10.25
CA ARG A 71 -14.33 15.48 -10.55
C ARG A 71 -14.75 16.93 -10.39
N LEU A 72 -14.20 17.63 -9.40
CA LEU A 72 -14.43 19.04 -9.15
C LEU A 72 -13.55 19.95 -10.02
N LYS A 73 -12.66 19.38 -10.85
CA LYS A 73 -11.66 20.12 -11.63
C LYS A 73 -10.85 21.09 -10.75
N CYS A 74 -10.49 20.63 -9.56
CA CYS A 74 -9.70 21.41 -8.63
C CYS A 74 -8.35 21.79 -9.26
N PRO A 75 -7.95 23.08 -9.27
CA PRO A 75 -6.67 23.51 -9.81
C PRO A 75 -5.46 22.83 -9.15
N ALA A 76 -5.62 22.38 -7.90
CA ALA A 76 -4.57 21.71 -7.14
C ALA A 76 -4.42 20.21 -7.46
N ALA A 77 -5.31 19.60 -8.26
CA ALA A 77 -5.39 18.14 -8.43
C ALA A 77 -4.05 17.50 -8.86
N LEU A 78 -3.33 18.11 -9.81
CA LEU A 78 -2.03 17.60 -10.25
C LEU A 78 -0.98 17.67 -9.14
N LYS A 79 -0.91 18.82 -8.45
CA LYS A 79 0.01 19.02 -7.31
C LYS A 79 -0.30 18.03 -6.18
N ASN A 80 -1.58 17.72 -5.96
CA ASN A 80 -2.03 16.76 -4.96
C ASN A 80 -1.48 15.36 -5.23
N LYS A 81 -1.72 14.85 -6.46
CA LYS A 81 -1.22 13.55 -6.93
C LYS A 81 0.29 13.42 -6.80
N ASP A 82 1.02 14.46 -7.20
CA ASP A 82 2.49 14.46 -7.09
C ASP A 82 2.95 14.40 -5.62
N ALA A 83 2.30 15.16 -4.73
CA ALA A 83 2.61 15.15 -3.31
C ALA A 83 2.28 13.80 -2.65
N HIS A 84 1.14 13.19 -2.99
CA HIS A 84 0.76 11.85 -2.55
C HIS A 84 1.77 10.79 -2.98
N ALA A 85 2.15 10.78 -4.26
CA ALA A 85 3.11 9.82 -4.79
C ALA A 85 4.46 9.91 -4.05
N GLN A 86 4.94 11.13 -3.77
CA GLN A 86 6.16 11.35 -3.00
C GLN A 86 6.01 10.86 -1.56
N PHE A 87 4.88 11.15 -0.91
CA PHE A 87 4.62 10.73 0.46
C PHE A 87 4.61 9.21 0.62
N ILE A 88 4.01 8.49 -0.33
CA ILE A 88 4.02 7.02 -0.34
C ILE A 88 5.46 6.49 -0.39
N GLN A 89 6.36 7.09 -1.19
CA GLN A 89 7.76 6.67 -1.20
C GLN A 89 8.46 6.88 0.14
N THR A 90 8.21 8.02 0.80
CA THR A 90 8.71 8.29 2.15
C THR A 90 8.18 7.27 3.16
N PHE A 91 6.89 6.96 3.11
CA PHE A 91 6.28 5.97 4.00
C PHE A 91 6.88 4.57 3.81
N LEU A 92 7.06 4.14 2.56
CA LEU A 92 7.68 2.85 2.22
C LEU A 92 9.15 2.78 2.66
N ALA A 93 9.88 3.90 2.71
CA ALA A 93 11.23 3.93 3.26
C ALA A 93 11.24 3.58 4.76
N PHE A 94 10.35 4.19 5.56
CA PHE A 94 10.22 3.84 6.98
C PHE A 94 9.79 2.39 7.20
N ARG A 95 8.89 1.86 6.36
CA ARG A 95 8.51 0.45 6.43
C ARG A 95 9.70 -0.48 6.23
N ARG A 96 10.53 -0.21 5.21
CA ARG A 96 11.74 -1.00 4.95
C ARG A 96 12.72 -0.93 6.12
N GLU A 97 12.87 0.24 6.73
CA GLU A 97 13.73 0.43 7.90
C GLU A 97 13.24 -0.38 9.13
N LEU A 98 11.92 -0.44 9.35
CA LEU A 98 11.33 -1.30 10.37
C LEU A 98 11.55 -2.79 10.07
N GLU A 99 11.45 -3.19 8.80
CA GLU A 99 11.63 -4.58 8.36
C GLU A 99 13.10 -5.03 8.40
N SER A 100 14.06 -4.11 8.27
CA SER A 100 15.49 -4.42 8.37
C SER A 100 15.99 -4.63 9.81
N GLY A 101 15.13 -4.48 10.82
CA GLY A 101 15.46 -4.76 12.21
C GLY A 101 16.20 -3.63 12.94
N GLY A 102 16.08 -2.38 12.46
CA GLY A 102 16.57 -1.20 13.21
C GLY A 102 15.78 -0.95 14.51
N ASP A 103 16.19 0.06 15.29
CA ASP A 103 15.46 0.44 16.51
C ASP A 103 14.03 0.87 16.15
N SER A 104 13.08 -0.04 16.38
CA SER A 104 11.69 0.16 15.98
C SER A 104 11.05 1.37 16.67
N HIS A 105 11.50 1.72 17.88
CA HIS A 105 10.97 2.88 18.58
C HIS A 105 11.49 4.18 17.99
N GLU A 106 12.80 4.25 17.69
CA GLU A 106 13.38 5.42 17.02
C GLU A 106 12.75 5.65 15.65
N ILE A 107 12.63 4.59 14.86
CA ILE A 107 12.03 4.63 13.51
C ILE A 107 10.56 5.06 13.59
N ALA A 108 9.77 4.47 14.49
CA ALA A 108 8.38 4.87 14.70
C ALA A 108 8.26 6.35 15.11
N THR A 109 9.16 6.83 15.96
CA THR A 109 9.19 8.24 16.38
C THR A 109 9.48 9.19 15.21
N ARG A 110 10.44 8.84 14.36
CA ARG A 110 10.74 9.60 13.13
C ARG A 110 9.56 9.57 12.17
N MET A 111 8.98 8.39 11.92
CA MET A 111 7.80 8.20 11.08
C MET A 111 6.65 9.09 11.56
N TYR A 112 6.32 9.06 12.85
CA TYR A 112 5.26 9.88 13.45
C TYR A 112 5.48 11.37 13.20
N LYS A 113 6.70 11.89 13.43
CA LYS A 113 7.01 13.32 13.20
C LYS A 113 6.85 13.71 11.74
N THR A 114 7.29 12.85 10.82
CA THR A 114 7.14 13.07 9.38
C THR A 114 5.67 13.05 8.96
N LEU A 115 4.89 12.08 9.45
CA LEU A 115 3.44 11.96 9.19
C LEU A 115 2.68 13.21 9.61
N VAL A 116 2.84 13.65 10.86
CA VAL A 116 2.12 14.81 11.40
C VAL A 116 2.50 16.08 10.64
N SER A 117 3.80 16.30 10.43
CA SER A 117 4.30 17.47 9.72
C SER A 117 3.78 17.52 8.28
N TRP A 118 3.85 16.39 7.56
CA TRP A 118 3.36 16.30 6.19
C TRP A 118 1.85 16.48 6.11
N LEU A 119 1.07 15.77 6.93
CA LEU A 119 -0.39 15.81 6.89
C LEU A 119 -0.92 17.23 7.15
N VAL A 120 -0.41 17.92 8.18
CA VAL A 120 -0.86 19.29 8.50
C VAL A 120 -0.52 20.25 7.36
N GLN A 121 0.69 20.19 6.81
CA GLN A 121 1.10 21.06 5.70
C GLN A 121 0.32 20.77 4.42
N HIS A 122 0.08 19.50 4.13
CA HIS A 122 -0.63 19.04 2.96
C HIS A 122 -2.08 19.53 2.97
N ILE A 123 -2.80 19.27 4.07
CA ILE A 123 -4.19 19.72 4.24
C ILE A 123 -4.30 21.24 4.11
N GLN A 124 -3.44 21.98 4.81
CA GLN A 124 -3.52 23.44 4.82
C GLN A 124 -3.13 24.07 3.49
N GLY A 125 -2.17 23.50 2.77
CA GLY A 125 -1.63 24.08 1.54
C GLY A 125 -2.29 23.59 0.24
N ILE A 126 -2.77 22.34 0.21
CA ILE A 126 -3.29 21.68 -0.99
C ILE A 126 -4.77 21.37 -0.82
N ASP A 127 -5.16 20.58 0.18
CA ASP A 127 -6.53 20.05 0.28
C ASP A 127 -7.55 21.14 0.62
N SER A 128 -7.13 22.17 1.35
CA SER A 128 -7.93 23.37 1.63
C SER A 128 -8.44 24.05 0.35
N GLN A 129 -7.83 23.79 -0.80
CA GLN A 129 -8.29 24.30 -2.09
C GLN A 129 -9.61 23.67 -2.58
N LEU A 130 -10.05 22.56 -1.97
CA LEU A 130 -11.37 21.98 -2.19
C LEU A 130 -12.52 22.90 -1.77
N ALA A 131 -12.30 23.78 -0.78
CA ALA A 131 -13.31 24.74 -0.32
C ALA A 131 -13.68 25.74 -1.42
N TYR A 132 -12.72 26.14 -2.26
CA TYR A 132 -12.94 27.12 -3.33
C TYR A 132 -13.77 26.57 -4.48
N VAL A 133 -13.62 25.28 -4.80
CA VAL A 133 -14.36 24.64 -5.90
C VAL A 133 -15.75 24.16 -5.48
N SER A 134 -15.97 23.95 -4.18
CA SER A 134 -17.26 23.47 -3.65
C SER A 134 -18.28 24.60 -3.41
N GLY A 135 -17.91 25.86 -3.67
CA GLY A 135 -18.80 27.03 -3.53
C GLY A 135 -18.95 27.57 -2.10
N GLU A 136 -18.16 27.04 -1.15
CA GLU A 136 -18.18 27.44 0.27
C GLU A 136 -17.12 28.52 0.60
N GLY A 137 -16.24 28.90 -0.34
CA GLY A 137 -15.23 29.94 -0.14
C GLY A 137 -14.95 30.77 -1.40
N GLY A 138 -15.01 32.10 -1.28
CA GLY A 138 -14.52 33.02 -2.32
C GLY A 138 -13.01 32.93 -2.48
N LEU A 139 -12.49 33.21 -3.69
CA LEU A 139 -11.06 33.13 -4.02
C LEU A 139 -10.20 33.98 -3.05
N PRO A 140 -9.20 33.41 -2.37
CA PRO A 140 -8.10 34.17 -1.82
C PRO A 140 -7.06 34.38 -2.90
N ALA A 141 -6.59 35.62 -3.00
CA ALA A 141 -5.46 36.00 -3.83
C ALA A 141 -4.17 35.39 -3.26
N ALA A 142 -3.86 34.15 -3.62
CA ALA A 142 -2.51 33.58 -3.61
C ALA A 142 -2.47 32.28 -4.43
N ALA A 143 -2.92 32.34 -5.68
CA ALA A 143 -2.41 31.41 -6.68
C ALA A 143 -0.96 31.81 -6.98
N ALA A 144 -0.05 30.84 -6.89
CA ALA A 144 1.37 30.90 -7.27
C ALA A 144 2.33 31.70 -6.36
N ALA A 145 2.78 31.07 -5.27
CA ALA A 145 4.20 31.16 -4.86
C ALA A 145 4.57 30.00 -3.90
N ALA A 146 5.53 29.19 -4.36
CA ALA A 146 6.45 28.36 -3.59
C ALA A 146 5.93 27.60 -2.36
N ALA A 147 5.60 26.32 -2.57
CA ALA A 147 5.97 25.30 -1.60
C ALA A 147 6.57 24.11 -2.36
N THR A 148 7.88 24.14 -2.53
CA THR A 148 8.68 22.94 -2.78
C THR A 148 8.55 22.08 -1.52
N HIS A 149 7.50 21.25 -1.44
CA HIS A 149 7.34 20.28 -0.36
C HIS A 149 8.24 19.08 -0.63
N THR A 150 9.54 19.24 -0.41
CA THR A 150 10.40 18.10 -0.15
C THR A 150 10.07 17.62 1.26
N ALA A 151 9.67 16.35 1.41
CA ALA A 151 9.53 15.72 2.73
C ALA A 151 10.82 15.98 3.54
N PRO A 152 10.78 16.68 4.68
CA PRO A 152 11.98 16.93 5.45
C PRO A 152 12.41 15.62 6.12
N GLY A 153 13.63 15.17 5.81
CA GLY A 153 14.33 14.18 6.65
C GLY A 153 14.20 12.70 6.27
N ALA A 154 14.13 12.36 4.98
CA ALA A 154 14.73 11.12 4.54
C ALA A 154 16.19 11.43 4.16
N GLU A 155 17.09 11.45 5.15
CA GLU A 155 18.51 11.29 4.84
C GLU A 155 18.62 9.99 4.04
N ALA A 156 19.15 10.09 2.83
CA ALA A 156 19.15 8.99 1.87
C ALA A 156 19.78 7.76 2.54
N ALA A 157 18.98 6.73 2.76
CA ALA A 157 19.54 5.39 2.89
C ALA A 157 20.48 5.19 1.70
N PRO A 158 21.72 4.71 1.92
CA PRO A 158 22.62 4.42 0.81
C PRO A 158 21.88 3.54 -0.20
N ALA A 159 22.02 3.87 -1.48
CA ALA A 159 21.44 3.08 -2.56
C ALA A 159 21.75 1.59 -2.29
N PRO A 160 20.78 0.68 -2.45
CA PRO A 160 21.11 -0.74 -2.41
C PRO A 160 22.22 -0.98 -3.43
N GLU A 161 23.30 -1.64 -3.01
CA GLU A 161 24.32 -2.13 -3.95
C GLU A 161 23.61 -2.82 -5.12
N PRO A 162 24.10 -2.64 -6.37
CA PRO A 162 23.51 -3.30 -7.50
C PRO A 162 23.45 -4.80 -7.20
N ALA A 163 22.26 -5.38 -7.36
CA ALA A 163 22.08 -6.83 -7.25
C ALA A 163 23.14 -7.51 -8.14
N PRO A 164 23.78 -8.60 -7.69
CA PRO A 164 24.69 -9.34 -8.54
C PRO A 164 23.96 -9.72 -9.82
N GLU A 165 24.62 -9.49 -10.97
CA GLU A 165 24.09 -9.86 -12.27
C GLU A 165 23.61 -11.32 -12.24
N PRO A 166 22.47 -11.65 -12.87
CA PRO A 166 22.01 -13.02 -12.93
C PRO A 166 23.09 -13.87 -13.61
N VAL A 167 23.64 -14.83 -12.86
CA VAL A 167 24.51 -15.86 -13.43
C VAL A 167 23.72 -16.54 -14.55
N PRO A 168 24.26 -16.67 -15.77
CA PRO A 168 23.53 -17.31 -16.85
C PRO A 168 23.14 -18.73 -16.42
N GLU A 169 21.84 -19.00 -16.49
CA GLU A 169 21.25 -20.31 -16.25
C GLU A 169 21.90 -21.31 -17.21
N ALA A 170 22.43 -22.41 -16.67
CA ALA A 170 23.02 -23.47 -17.47
C ALA A 170 21.96 -24.01 -18.44
N GLU A 171 22.33 -24.15 -19.73
CA GLU A 171 21.45 -24.71 -20.76
C GLU A 171 20.86 -26.05 -20.28
N PRO A 172 19.55 -26.28 -20.47
CA PRO A 172 18.96 -27.56 -20.12
C PRO A 172 19.59 -28.65 -20.99
N ALA A 173 20.00 -29.75 -20.35
CA ALA A 173 20.49 -30.93 -21.04
C ALA A 173 19.49 -31.41 -22.10
N PRO A 174 19.94 -31.92 -23.26
CA PRO A 174 19.05 -32.36 -24.33
C PRO A 174 18.12 -33.48 -23.83
N ALA A 175 16.86 -33.41 -24.23
CA ALA A 175 15.85 -34.40 -23.89
C ALA A 175 16.28 -35.82 -24.33
N PRO A 176 15.99 -36.87 -23.53
CA PRO A 176 16.28 -38.24 -23.93
C PRO A 176 15.44 -38.63 -25.16
N THR A 177 16.08 -39.29 -26.12
CA THR A 177 15.45 -39.84 -27.31
C THR A 177 14.32 -40.80 -26.92
N PRO A 178 13.11 -40.72 -27.52
CA PRO A 178 12.03 -41.62 -27.18
C PRO A 178 12.37 -43.07 -27.59
N GLU A 179 12.16 -44.00 -26.66
CA GLU A 179 12.29 -45.44 -26.87
C GLU A 179 11.21 -45.93 -27.86
N PRO A 180 11.51 -46.87 -28.77
CA PRO A 180 10.52 -47.35 -29.74
C PRO A 180 9.35 -48.06 -29.05
N ALA A 181 8.14 -47.76 -29.52
CA ALA A 181 6.90 -48.32 -28.98
C ALA A 181 6.86 -49.86 -29.07
N PRO A 182 6.32 -50.56 -28.05
CA PRO A 182 6.20 -52.01 -28.08
C PRO A 182 5.20 -52.47 -29.15
N ALA A 183 5.52 -53.60 -29.80
CA ALA A 183 4.65 -54.22 -30.81
C ALA A 183 3.28 -54.60 -30.22
N PRO A 184 2.19 -54.51 -31.01
CA PRO A 184 0.85 -54.85 -30.54
C PRO A 184 0.74 -56.36 -30.21
N PRO A 185 -0.04 -56.73 -29.18
CA PRO A 185 -0.20 -58.13 -28.78
C PRO A 185 -1.02 -58.92 -29.81
N GLU A 186 -0.63 -60.18 -30.03
CA GLU A 186 -1.34 -61.12 -30.89
C GLU A 186 -2.79 -61.36 -30.42
N ALA A 187 -3.72 -61.36 -31.39
CA ALA A 187 -5.14 -61.59 -31.14
C ALA A 187 -5.41 -63.02 -30.68
N LYS A 188 -6.13 -63.18 -29.56
CA LYS A 188 -6.59 -64.49 -29.08
C LYS A 188 -7.66 -65.06 -30.02
N PRO A 189 -7.66 -66.39 -30.28
CA PRO A 189 -8.69 -67.02 -31.10
C PRO A 189 -10.05 -67.01 -30.39
N ALA A 190 -11.11 -66.90 -31.20
CA ALA A 190 -12.50 -66.83 -30.74
C ALA A 190 -12.95 -68.14 -30.04
N PRO A 191 -13.81 -68.06 -29.01
CA PRO A 191 -14.32 -69.25 -28.33
C PRO A 191 -15.37 -70.00 -29.16
N GLU A 192 -15.34 -71.33 -29.08
CA GLU A 192 -16.32 -72.25 -29.70
C GLU A 192 -17.73 -72.12 -29.08
N PRO A 193 -18.81 -72.37 -29.85
CA PRO A 193 -20.17 -72.26 -29.34
C PRO A 193 -20.56 -73.44 -28.43
N GLU A 194 -21.00 -73.12 -27.21
CA GLU A 194 -21.45 -74.08 -26.20
C GLU A 194 -22.78 -74.79 -26.59
N LYS A 195 -22.81 -76.11 -26.39
CA LYS A 195 -23.96 -76.98 -26.66
C LYS A 195 -25.01 -76.86 -25.54
N LYS A 196 -26.16 -76.27 -25.87
CA LYS A 196 -27.37 -76.24 -25.04
C LYS A 196 -27.97 -77.64 -24.81
N TRP A 197 -28.04 -78.07 -23.56
CA TRP A 197 -28.89 -79.19 -23.13
C TRP A 197 -29.98 -78.66 -22.21
N TRP A 198 -31.23 -78.77 -22.66
CA TRP A 198 -32.42 -78.49 -21.86
C TRP A 198 -32.78 -79.74 -21.05
N ARG A 199 -32.90 -79.63 -19.73
CA ARG A 199 -33.55 -80.64 -18.89
C ARG A 199 -34.83 -80.06 -18.31
N PHE A 200 -35.96 -80.58 -18.77
CA PHE A 200 -37.28 -80.41 -18.18
C PHE A 200 -37.30 -81.03 -16.77
N GLY A 201 -38.02 -80.39 -15.85
CA GLY A 201 -38.21 -80.87 -14.50
C GLY A 201 -39.40 -81.84 -14.34
N ARG A 202 -39.39 -82.47 -13.16
CA ARG A 202 -40.34 -83.43 -12.55
C ARG A 202 -40.14 -84.90 -12.90
#